data_AF-A0A9D5MJX2-F1
#
_entry.id   AF-A0A9D5MJX2-F1
#
_cell.length_a   1.000
_cell.length_b   1.000
_cell.length_c   1.000
_cell.angle_alpha   90.00
_cell.angle_beta   90.00
_cell.angle_gamma   90.00
#
_symmetry.space_group_name_H-M   'P 1'
#
loop_
_entity.id
_entity.type
_entity.pdbx_description
1 polymer ?
#
loop_
_entity_poly.entity_id
_entity_poly.type
_entity_poly.pdbx_seq_one_letter_code
_entity_poly.pdbx_strand_id
1 'polypeptide(L)'
;MELALSEPEIAGLYAAALDEARQIMAEVLERSGLNHEDAERLSSLELTIFEGKLLLFRISSDAAHLETMEREMIQVYEQWEAQHAH
;
A
#
# COMPACT_ATOMS: atom_id res chain seq x y z
N MET A 1 -17.81 5.50 -5.40
CA MET A 1 -16.40 5.95 -5.32
C MET A 1 -16.09 6.93 -6.44
N GLU A 2 -16.39 6.61 -7.70
CA GLU A 2 -16.17 7.55 -8.83
C GLU A 2 -16.88 8.91 -8.70
N LEU A 3 -18.14 8.92 -8.24
CA LEU A 3 -18.89 10.18 -8.00
C LEU A 3 -18.36 11.05 -6.84
N ALA A 4 -17.57 10.49 -5.93
CA ALA A 4 -16.95 11.26 -4.85
C ALA A 4 -15.61 11.85 -5.29
N LEU A 5 -14.91 11.20 -6.23
CA LEU A 5 -13.64 11.66 -6.80
C LEU A 5 -13.84 12.69 -7.93
N SER A 6 -15.07 12.90 -8.40
CA SER A 6 -15.38 13.98 -9.34
C SER A 6 -15.38 15.37 -8.69
N GLU A 7 -15.42 15.44 -7.35
CA GLU A 7 -15.29 16.68 -6.59
C GLU A 7 -13.80 16.96 -6.31
N PRO A 8 -13.22 18.06 -6.84
CA PRO A 8 -11.78 18.32 -6.75
C PRO A 8 -11.23 18.38 -5.31
N GLU A 9 -12.01 18.93 -4.37
CA GLU A 9 -11.61 19.03 -2.97
C GLU A 9 -11.53 17.65 -2.31
N ILE A 10 -12.51 16.78 -2.57
CA ILE A 10 -12.55 15.42 -2.04
C ILE A 10 -11.43 14.58 -2.67
N ALA A 11 -11.21 14.72 -3.98
CA ALA A 11 -10.11 14.04 -4.67
C ALA A 11 -8.74 14.46 -4.11
N GLY A 12 -8.54 15.74 -3.83
CA GLY A 12 -7.30 16.26 -3.23
C GLY A 12 -7.05 15.72 -1.82
N LEU A 13 -8.08 15.71 -0.97
CA LEU A 13 -7.98 15.14 0.38
C LEU A 13 -7.71 13.62 0.35
N TYR A 14 -8.37 12.90 -0.56
CA TYR A 14 -8.13 11.47 -0.72
C TYR A 14 -6.70 11.18 -1.19
N ALA A 15 -6.20 11.93 -2.18
CA ALA A 15 -4.82 11.79 -2.65
C ALA A 15 -3.79 12.06 -1.54
N ALA A 16 -4.02 13.09 -0.71
CA ALA A 16 -3.15 13.40 0.43
C ALA A 16 -3.15 12.27 1.47
N ALA A 17 -4.32 11.71 1.79
CA ALA A 17 -4.42 10.58 2.72
C ALA A 17 -3.73 9.31 2.19
N LEU A 18 -3.80 9.05 0.88
CA LEU A 18 -3.08 7.94 0.27
C LEU A 18 -1.57 8.14 0.30
N ASP A 19 -1.08 9.36 0.06
CA ASP A 19 0.35 9.64 0.17
C ASP A 19 0.84 9.52 1.62
N GLU A 20 0.06 9.95 2.61
CA GLU A 20 0.38 9.75 4.03
C GLU A 20 0.45 8.25 4.38
N ALA A 21 -0.50 7.44 3.90
CA ALA A 21 -0.47 5.99 4.09
C ALA A 21 0.78 5.35 3.45
N ARG A 22 1.15 5.78 2.24
CA ARG A 22 2.38 5.34 1.55
C ARG A 22 3.64 5.73 2.31
N GLN A 23 3.69 6.95 2.85
CA GLN A 23 4.82 7.41 3.66
C GLN A 23 4.99 6.55 4.92
N ILE A 24 3.90 6.19 5.60
CA ILE A 24 3.94 5.27 6.75
C ILE A 24 4.52 3.91 6.33
N MET A 25 4.09 3.36 5.18
CA MET A 25 4.64 2.12 4.65
C MET A 25 6.15 2.26 4.38
N ALA A 26 6.59 3.34 3.74
CA ALA A 26 8.01 3.60 3.48
C ALA A 26 8.83 3.67 4.79
N GLU A 27 8.33 4.37 5.82
CA GLU A 27 9.00 4.43 7.13
C GLU A 27 9.15 3.05 7.78
N VAL A 28 8.14 2.19 7.66
CA VAL A 28 8.20 0.82 8.20
C VAL A 28 9.24 -0.01 7.45
N LEU A 29 9.30 0.13 6.13
CA LEU A 29 10.27 -0.56 5.27
C LEU A 29 11.71 -0.12 5.55
N GLU A 30 11.95 1.18 5.74
CA GLU A 30 13.26 1.70 6.14
C GLU A 30 13.69 1.16 7.51
N ARG A 31 12.76 1.13 8.48
CA ARG A 31 13.03 0.54 9.80
C ARG A 31 13.29 -0.96 9.75
N SER A 32 12.81 -1.63 8.71
CA SER A 32 13.06 -3.05 8.45
C SER A 32 14.40 -3.31 7.76
N GLY A 33 15.11 -2.26 7.32
CA GLY A 33 16.47 -2.35 6.80
C GLY A 33 16.63 -1.94 5.33
N LEU A 34 15.57 -1.51 4.66
CA LEU A 34 15.66 -1.00 3.30
C LEU A 34 16.30 0.39 3.28
N ASN A 35 17.05 0.69 2.22
CA ASN A 35 17.45 2.07 1.96
C ASN A 35 16.24 2.89 1.49
N HIS A 36 16.37 4.21 1.53
CA HIS A 36 15.30 5.14 1.18
C HIS A 36 14.74 4.92 -0.24
N GLU A 37 15.60 4.70 -1.25
CA GLU A 37 15.14 4.52 -2.64
C GLU A 37 14.27 3.27 -2.78
N ASP A 38 14.70 2.18 -2.16
CA ASP A 38 13.99 0.91 -2.22
C ASP A 38 12.71 0.92 -1.38
N ALA A 39 12.71 1.59 -0.23
CA ALA A 39 11.52 1.81 0.58
C ALA A 39 10.46 2.65 -0.16
N GLU A 40 10.87 3.71 -0.86
CA GLU A 40 9.97 4.52 -1.69
C GLU A 40 9.36 3.72 -2.85
N ARG A 41 10.18 2.88 -3.51
CA ARG A 41 9.71 2.01 -4.60
C ARG A 41 8.73 0.95 -4.07
N LEU A 42 9.06 0.29 -2.98
CA LEU A 42 8.30 -0.83 -2.45
C LEU A 42 7.00 -0.38 -1.75
N SER A 43 7.02 0.75 -1.03
CA SER A 43 5.81 1.36 -0.45
C SER A 43 4.75 1.73 -1.49
N SER A 44 5.16 2.11 -2.70
CA SER A 44 4.23 2.38 -3.81
C SER A 44 3.50 1.10 -4.27
N LEU A 45 4.20 -0.04 -4.24
CA LEU A 45 3.60 -1.35 -4.54
C LEU A 45 2.67 -1.81 -3.40
N GLU A 46 3.10 -1.64 -2.14
CA GLU A 46 2.27 -1.93 -0.97
C GLU A 46 0.98 -1.10 -0.95
N LEU A 47 1.04 0.18 -1.30
CA LEU A 47 -0.15 1.04 -1.44
C LEU A 47 -1.14 0.48 -2.48
N THR A 48 -0.62 -0.05 -3.59
CA THR A 48 -1.45 -0.64 -4.65
C THR A 48 -2.18 -1.90 -4.16
N ILE A 49 -1.49 -2.75 -3.38
CA ILE A 49 -2.08 -3.93 -2.73
C ILE A 49 -3.14 -3.50 -1.72
N PHE A 50 -2.79 -2.54 -0.86
CA PHE A 50 -3.68 -1.99 0.16
C PHE A 50 -5.00 -1.47 -0.44
N GLU A 51 -4.93 -0.56 -1.42
CA GLU A 51 -6.13 0.01 -2.05
C GLU A 51 -6.94 -1.07 -2.78
N GLY A 52 -6.27 -1.98 -3.50
CA GLY A 52 -6.93 -3.05 -4.24
C GLY A 52 -7.69 -4.00 -3.32
N LYS A 53 -7.08 -4.45 -2.22
CA LYS A 53 -7.72 -5.37 -1.27
C LYS A 53 -8.77 -4.68 -0.42
N LEU A 54 -8.55 -3.43 -0.03
CA LEU A 54 -9.53 -2.65 0.72
C LEU A 54 -10.80 -2.42 -0.13
N LEU A 55 -10.65 -2.15 -1.43
CA LEU A 55 -11.78 -2.04 -2.35
C LEU A 55 -12.56 -3.36 -2.45
N LEU A 56 -11.86 -4.49 -2.63
CA LEU A 56 -12.50 -5.80 -2.70
C LEU A 56 -13.27 -6.12 -1.41
N PHE A 57 -12.66 -5.87 -0.25
CA PHE A 57 -13.33 -6.00 1.06
C PHE A 57 -14.58 -5.12 1.14
N ARG A 58 -14.51 -3.85 0.74
CA ARG A 58 -15.65 -2.92 0.78
C ARG A 58 -16.81 -3.37 -0.11
N ILE A 59 -16.53 -4.03 -1.24
CA ILE A 59 -17.54 -4.53 -2.17
C ILE A 59 -18.14 -5.85 -1.68
N SER A 60 -17.32 -6.81 -1.22
CA SER A 60 -17.77 -8.15 -0.87
C SER A 60 -18.16 -8.34 0.60
N SER A 61 -17.70 -7.46 1.49
CA SER A 61 -17.71 -7.63 2.95
C SER A 61 -16.99 -8.89 3.44
N ASP A 62 -16.10 -9.47 2.62
CA ASP A 62 -15.32 -10.65 2.98
C ASP A 62 -13.97 -10.26 3.60
N ALA A 63 -13.83 -10.54 4.89
CA ALA A 63 -12.60 -10.26 5.65
C ALA A 63 -11.37 -11.01 5.14
N ALA A 64 -11.53 -12.09 4.36
CA ALA A 64 -10.42 -12.82 3.74
C ALA A 64 -9.56 -11.91 2.83
N HIS A 65 -10.14 -10.84 2.28
CA HIS A 65 -9.36 -9.86 1.51
C HIS A 65 -8.37 -9.08 2.38
N LEU A 66 -8.70 -8.79 3.65
CA LEU A 66 -7.79 -8.11 4.58
C LEU A 66 -6.67 -9.05 5.03
N GLU A 67 -6.97 -10.32 5.31
CA GLU A 67 -5.94 -11.32 5.60
C GLU A 67 -5.00 -11.53 4.41
N THR A 68 -5.54 -11.48 3.20
CA THR A 68 -4.74 -11.60 1.96
C THR A 68 -3.88 -10.37 1.73
N MET A 69 -4.38 -9.18 2.07
CA MET A 69 -3.62 -7.93 2.00
C MET A 69 -2.35 -8.00 2.83
N GLU A 70 -2.45 -8.39 4.10
CA GLU A 70 -1.29 -8.56 4.99
C GLU A 70 -0.28 -9.56 4.41
N ARG A 71 -0.75 -10.74 3.99
CA ARG A 71 0.13 -11.76 3.39
C ARG A 71 0.84 -11.28 2.14
N GLU A 72 0.14 -10.59 1.23
CA GLU A 72 0.72 -10.11 -0.02
C GLU A 72 1.75 -9.00 0.21
N MET A 73 1.50 -8.08 1.15
CA MET A 73 2.48 -7.05 1.52
C MET A 73 3.77 -7.67 2.08
N ILE A 74 3.65 -8.62 3.02
CA ILE A 74 4.81 -9.35 3.57
C ILE A 74 5.54 -10.12 2.46
N GLN A 75 4.81 -10.82 1.59
CA GLN A 75 5.40 -11.60 0.51
C GLN A 75 6.18 -10.72 -0.47
N VAL A 76 5.69 -9.51 -0.74
CA VAL A 76 6.37 -8.54 -1.61
C VAL A 76 7.68 -8.07 -0.98
N TYR A 77 7.69 -7.81 0.33
CA TYR A 77 8.91 -7.51 1.07
C TYR A 77 9.92 -8.67 1.01
N GLU A 78 9.50 -9.89 1.32
CA GLU A 78 10.37 -11.07 1.30
C GLU A 78 10.96 -11.34 -0.09
N GLN A 79 10.16 -11.15 -1.14
CA GLN A 79 10.62 -11.25 -2.53
C GLN A 79 11.65 -10.18 -2.87
N TRP A 80 11.42 -8.96 -2.39
CA TRP A 80 12.36 -7.86 -2.58
C TRP A 80 13.70 -8.18 -1.89
N GLU A 81 13.70 -8.60 -0.63
CA GLU A 81 14.93 -9.01 0.08
C GLU A 81 15.66 -10.15 -0.64
N ALA A 82 14.93 -11.18 -1.07
CA ALA A 82 15.52 -12.33 -1.75
C ALA A 82 16.23 -11.95 -3.07
N GLN A 83 15.76 -10.91 -3.76
CA GLN A 83 16.36 -10.41 -5.01
C GLN A 83 17.59 -9.53 -4.79
N HIS A 84 17.74 -8.94 -3.60
CA HIS A 84 18.77 -7.95 -3.29
C HIS A 84 19.79 -8.43 -2.23
N ALA A 85 19.76 -9.71 -1.85
CA ALA A 85 20.66 -10.33 -0.88
C ALA A 85 22.09 -10.64 -1.39
N HIS A 86 22.71 -9.78 -2.21
CA HIS A 86 24.02 -10.01 -2.84
C HIS A 86 25.05 -8.92 -2.56
#